data_AF-A0A954BNS4-F1
#
_entry.id   AF-A0A954BNS4-F1
#
_cell.length_a   1.000
_cell.length_b   1.000
_cell.length_c   1.000
_cell.angle_alpha   90.00
_cell.angle_beta   90.00
_cell.angle_gamma   90.00
#
_symmetry.space_group_name_H-M   'P 1'
#
loop_
_entity.id
_entity.type
_entity.pdbx_description
1 polymer ?
#
loop_
_entity_poly.entity_id
_entity_poly.type
_entity_poly.pdbx_seq_one_letter_code
_entity_poly.pdbx_strand_id
1 'polypeptide(L)'
;GHSSGAHTVALVSIDPKYLAAYGLGVDVIKGTVPLDGAAYNLVRTAGKKDKLPRFYYPEFGKDPKVWKRASPTLRVRDDVPVPPMLLLYVDRPVSPRRAKELADTLVAHGHFAQAVEAKPRSHKSLNRRLGSKGDKYGPMIVEFYRGQLH
;
A
#
# COMPACT_ATOMS: atom_id res chain seq x y z
N GLY A 1 1.54 -7.12 3.76
CA GLY A 1 0.74 -7.84 2.74
C GLY A 1 1.42 -7.78 1.39
N HIS A 2 1.27 -8.79 0.52
CA HIS A 2 1.91 -8.84 -0.81
C HIS A 2 0.90 -8.81 -1.97
N SER A 3 1.26 -8.16 -3.09
CA SER A 3 0.43 -8.09 -4.29
C SER A 3 -0.96 -7.49 -4.03
N SER A 4 -2.05 -8.23 -4.24
CA SER A 4 -3.41 -7.81 -3.84
C SER A 4 -3.51 -7.57 -2.33
N GLY A 5 -2.84 -8.39 -1.51
CA GLY A 5 -2.77 -8.19 -0.07
C GLY A 5 -2.00 -6.93 0.34
N ALA A 6 -1.14 -6.38 -0.53
CA ALA A 6 -0.50 -5.08 -0.30
C ALA A 6 -1.53 -3.94 -0.41
N HIS A 7 -2.46 -4.03 -1.38
CA HIS A 7 -3.61 -3.14 -1.47
C HIS A 7 -4.53 -3.26 -0.25
N THR A 8 -4.87 -4.49 0.16
CA THR A 8 -5.76 -4.72 1.31
C THR A 8 -5.21 -4.10 2.59
N VAL A 9 -3.94 -4.36 2.94
CA VAL A 9 -3.38 -3.82 4.19
C VAL A 9 -3.26 -2.30 4.14
N ALA A 10 -2.93 -1.72 2.98
CA ALA A 10 -2.89 -0.27 2.83
C ALA A 10 -4.29 0.35 3.02
N LEU A 11 -5.32 -0.25 2.41
CA LEU A 11 -6.68 0.26 2.49
C LEU A 11 -7.26 0.18 3.92
N VAL A 12 -7.05 -0.95 4.60
CA VAL A 12 -7.49 -1.14 6.01
C VAL A 12 -6.77 -0.20 6.96
N SER A 13 -5.49 0.11 6.69
CA SER A 13 -4.70 1.02 7.53
C SER A 13 -5.10 2.49 7.36
N ILE A 14 -5.63 2.87 6.20
CA ILE A 14 -5.92 4.28 5.86
C ILE A 14 -7.39 4.61 6.08
N ASP A 15 -8.32 3.71 5.73
CA ASP A 15 -9.75 3.98 5.81
C ASP A 15 -10.33 3.42 7.12
N PRO A 16 -10.64 4.27 8.12
CA PRO A 16 -10.98 3.85 9.47
C PRO A 16 -12.27 3.02 9.53
N LYS A 17 -13.12 3.10 8.49
CA LYS A 17 -14.39 2.35 8.45
C LYS A 17 -14.19 0.84 8.57
N TYR A 18 -13.06 0.30 8.11
CA TYR A 18 -12.79 -1.13 8.10
C TYR A 18 -12.58 -1.69 9.51
N LEU A 19 -11.89 -0.94 10.37
CA LEU A 19 -11.67 -1.31 11.77
C LEU A 19 -12.85 -0.90 12.66
N ALA A 20 -13.47 0.24 12.36
CA ALA A 20 -14.65 0.72 13.09
C ALA A 20 -15.84 -0.26 13.02
N ALA A 21 -15.96 -1.01 11.92
CA ALA A 21 -16.95 -2.10 11.80
C ALA A 21 -16.81 -3.20 12.86
N TYR A 22 -15.66 -3.27 13.54
CA TYR A 22 -15.36 -4.21 14.62
C TYR A 22 -15.10 -3.51 15.96
N GLY A 23 -15.46 -2.23 16.09
CA GLY A 23 -15.22 -1.44 17.32
C GLY A 23 -13.74 -1.12 17.58
N LEU A 24 -12.89 -1.19 16.56
CA LEU A 24 -11.46 -0.92 16.66
C LEU A 24 -11.09 0.43 16.03
N GLY A 25 -10.16 1.14 16.65
CA GLY A 25 -9.50 2.31 16.06
C GLY A 25 -8.31 1.89 15.18
N VAL A 26 -7.83 2.81 14.34
CA VAL A 26 -6.65 2.61 13.48
C VAL A 26 -5.34 2.49 14.26
N ASP A 27 -5.31 2.97 15.51
CA ASP A 27 -4.19 2.92 16.44
C ASP A 27 -3.79 1.51 16.89
N VAL A 28 -4.66 0.51 16.67
CA VAL A 28 -4.34 -0.91 16.89
C VAL A 28 -3.30 -1.42 15.89
N ILE A 29 -3.15 -0.75 14.73
CA ILE A 29 -2.11 -1.03 13.76
C ILE A 29 -0.91 -0.14 14.08
N LYS A 30 0.23 -0.73 14.47
CA LYS A 30 1.45 0.03 14.79
C LYS A 30 2.30 0.36 13.57
N GLY A 31 2.15 -0.38 12.48
CA GLY A 31 2.83 -0.09 11.22
C GLY A 31 2.38 -1.01 10.11
N THR A 32 2.51 -0.54 8.87
CA THR A 32 2.00 -1.25 7.70
C THR A 32 3.08 -1.42 6.65
N VAL A 33 3.28 -2.66 6.18
CA VAL A 33 4.24 -2.97 5.12
C VAL A 33 3.53 -3.62 3.92
N PRO A 34 3.20 -2.83 2.88
CA PRO A 34 2.76 -3.32 1.58
C PRO A 34 3.96 -3.75 0.71
N LEU A 35 3.88 -4.95 0.13
CA LEU A 35 4.91 -5.54 -0.73
C LEU A 35 4.42 -5.65 -2.18
N ASP A 36 4.94 -4.79 -3.05
CA ASP A 36 4.69 -4.70 -4.50
C ASP A 36 3.21 -4.72 -4.91
N GLY A 37 2.41 -3.90 -4.25
CA GLY A 37 1.02 -3.59 -4.65
C GLY A 37 0.96 -2.50 -5.73
N ALA A 38 -0.12 -2.51 -6.52
CA ALA A 38 -0.32 -1.53 -7.60
C ALA A 38 -1.69 -0.82 -7.56
N ALA A 39 -2.66 -1.33 -6.80
CA ALA A 39 -4.02 -0.79 -6.76
C ALA A 39 -4.19 0.39 -5.77
N TYR A 40 -3.14 1.18 -5.51
CA TYR A 40 -3.22 2.30 -4.55
C TYR A 40 -4.02 3.51 -5.09
N ASN A 41 -4.00 3.72 -6.40
CA ASN A 41 -4.83 4.70 -7.09
C ASN A 41 -5.33 4.14 -8.42
N LEU A 42 -6.50 3.51 -8.39
CA LEU A 42 -7.15 2.89 -9.55
C LEU A 42 -7.65 3.95 -10.54
N VAL A 43 -8.10 5.12 -10.07
CA VAL A 43 -8.52 6.23 -10.95
C VAL A 43 -7.36 6.71 -11.81
N ARG A 44 -6.18 6.96 -11.22
CA ARG A 44 -4.98 7.30 -12.00
C ARG A 44 -4.46 6.14 -12.86
N THR A 45 -4.76 4.89 -12.49
CA THR A 45 -4.40 3.71 -13.28
C THR A 45 -5.30 3.54 -14.51
N ALA A 46 -6.58 3.90 -14.39
CA ALA A 46 -7.52 3.94 -15.50
C ALA A 46 -7.17 5.06 -16.51
N GLY A 47 -6.58 6.16 -16.01
CA GLY A 47 -6.12 7.29 -16.81
C GLY A 47 -7.26 8.00 -17.55
N LYS A 48 -6.92 8.82 -18.54
CA LYS A 48 -7.89 9.68 -19.26
C LYS A 48 -9.00 8.92 -20.02
N LYS A 49 -8.85 7.60 -20.20
CA LYS A 49 -9.82 6.77 -20.93
C LYS A 49 -10.84 6.13 -20.00
N ASP A 50 -10.76 6.38 -18.69
CA ASP A 50 -11.58 5.76 -17.65
C ASP A 50 -11.71 4.24 -17.85
N LYS A 51 -10.57 3.60 -18.15
CA LYS A 51 -10.51 2.17 -18.46
C LYS A 51 -9.39 1.51 -17.68
N LEU A 52 -9.75 0.82 -16.60
CA LEU A 52 -8.80 -0.05 -15.91
C LEU A 52 -8.33 -1.20 -16.82
N PRO A 53 -7.09 -1.67 -16.64
CA PRO A 53 -6.66 -2.96 -17.15
C PRO A 53 -7.65 -4.07 -16.78
N ARG A 54 -8.00 -4.94 -17.75
CA ARG A 54 -9.06 -5.96 -17.60
C ARG A 54 -8.88 -6.87 -16.39
N PHE A 55 -7.64 -7.12 -15.97
CA PHE A 55 -7.34 -7.97 -14.83
C PHE A 55 -7.83 -7.39 -13.48
N TYR A 56 -8.18 -6.10 -13.41
CA TYR A 56 -8.77 -5.48 -12.22
C TYR A 56 -10.30 -5.58 -12.16
N TYR A 57 -10.96 -5.97 -13.26
CA TYR A 57 -12.42 -5.99 -13.34
C TYR A 57 -13.09 -7.05 -12.44
N PRO A 58 -12.52 -8.25 -12.22
CA PRO A 58 -13.14 -9.22 -11.31
C PRO A 58 -13.35 -8.65 -9.90
N GLU A 59 -12.40 -7.85 -9.40
CA GLU A 59 -12.43 -7.32 -8.04
C GLU A 59 -13.08 -5.93 -7.95
N PHE A 60 -12.85 -5.06 -8.94
CA PHE A 60 -13.25 -3.65 -8.88
C PHE A 60 -14.35 -3.25 -9.86
N GLY A 61 -14.77 -4.17 -10.74
CA GLY A 61 -15.75 -3.91 -11.77
C GLY A 61 -15.34 -2.76 -12.71
N LYS A 62 -16.34 -2.16 -13.36
CA LYS A 62 -16.16 -1.08 -14.34
C LYS A 62 -16.63 0.29 -13.85
N ASP A 63 -17.09 0.40 -12.61
CA ASP A 63 -17.63 1.64 -12.05
C ASP A 63 -16.50 2.50 -11.45
N PRO A 64 -16.22 3.71 -11.99
CA PRO A 64 -15.21 4.62 -11.44
C PRO A 64 -15.44 5.00 -9.97
N LYS A 65 -16.69 4.96 -9.49
CA LYS A 65 -16.98 5.19 -8.07
C LYS A 65 -16.43 4.06 -7.20
N VAL A 66 -16.45 2.82 -7.66
CA VAL A 66 -15.80 1.68 -6.98
C VAL A 66 -14.30 1.89 -6.96
N TRP A 67 -13.71 2.31 -8.09
CA TRP A 67 -12.26 2.54 -8.18
C TRP A 67 -11.79 3.64 -7.22
N LYS A 68 -12.55 4.74 -7.10
CA LYS A 68 -12.27 5.81 -6.14
C LYS A 68 -12.33 5.32 -4.70
N ARG A 69 -13.38 4.55 -4.34
CA ARG A 69 -13.51 3.98 -2.98
C ARG A 69 -12.43 2.95 -2.66
N ALA A 70 -12.00 2.18 -3.65
CA ALA A 70 -10.98 1.16 -3.51
C ALA A 70 -9.54 1.68 -3.66
N SER A 71 -9.32 2.99 -3.78
CA SER A 71 -7.99 3.58 -3.93
C SER A 71 -7.45 4.12 -2.60
N PRO A 72 -6.55 3.41 -1.89
CA PRO A 72 -5.88 3.88 -0.66
C PRO A 72 -5.41 5.34 -0.70
N THR A 73 -4.75 5.76 -1.78
CA THR A 73 -4.27 7.14 -1.94
C THR A 73 -5.39 8.17 -1.84
N LEU A 74 -6.59 7.83 -2.31
CA LEU A 74 -7.76 8.72 -2.31
C LEU A 74 -8.59 8.61 -1.01
N ARG A 75 -8.11 7.86 -0.01
CA ARG A 75 -8.73 7.70 1.31
C ARG A 75 -7.97 8.41 2.43
N VAL A 76 -6.77 8.94 2.16
CA VAL A 76 -6.01 9.75 3.13
C VAL A 76 -6.76 11.04 3.39
N ARG A 77 -6.89 11.43 4.67
CA ARG A 77 -7.59 12.64 5.14
C ARG A 77 -6.81 13.27 6.28
N ASP A 78 -6.84 14.60 6.38
CA ASP A 78 -6.11 15.34 7.42
C ASP A 78 -6.57 15.03 8.85
N ASP A 79 -7.84 14.64 9.02
CA ASP A 79 -8.49 14.40 10.31
C ASP A 79 -8.37 12.95 10.80
N VAL A 80 -7.69 12.08 10.06
CA VAL A 80 -7.58 10.66 10.38
C VAL A 80 -6.12 10.25 10.52
N PRO A 81 -5.68 9.77 11.69
CA PRO A 81 -4.33 9.24 11.82
C PRO A 81 -4.16 7.99 10.96
N VAL A 82 -3.05 7.90 10.25
CA VAL A 82 -2.65 6.69 9.50
C VAL A 82 -1.39 6.13 10.16
N PRO A 83 -1.30 4.80 10.39
CA PRO A 83 -0.09 4.22 10.93
C PRO A 83 1.08 4.38 9.95
N PRO A 84 2.32 4.47 10.47
CA PRO A 84 3.53 4.52 9.66
C PRO A 84 3.53 3.45 8.56
N MET A 85 3.99 3.79 7.35
CA MET A 85 3.93 2.88 6.21
C MET A 85 5.25 2.74 5.43
N LEU A 86 5.78 1.53 5.34
CA LEU A 86 6.94 1.21 4.51
C LEU A 86 6.48 0.42 3.28
N LEU A 87 6.44 1.08 2.12
CA LEU A 87 6.00 0.50 0.85
C LEU A 87 7.20 -0.04 0.07
N LEU A 88 7.35 -1.36 0.01
CA LEU A 88 8.33 -1.98 -0.87
C LEU A 88 7.69 -2.20 -2.25
N TYR A 89 8.40 -1.87 -3.32
CA TYR A 89 7.94 -2.11 -4.69
C TYR A 89 9.09 -2.62 -5.57
N VAL A 90 8.78 -3.20 -6.72
CA VAL A 90 9.80 -3.56 -7.74
C VAL A 90 9.56 -2.80 -9.05
N ASP A 91 10.56 -2.74 -9.93
CA ASP A 91 10.45 -2.08 -11.22
C ASP A 91 9.46 -2.82 -12.14
N ARG A 92 8.22 -2.33 -12.15
CA ARG A 92 7.10 -2.81 -12.94
C ARG A 92 6.33 -1.62 -13.49
N PRO A 93 5.60 -1.74 -14.59
CA PRO A 93 5.00 -0.57 -15.26
C PRO A 93 4.14 0.35 -14.37
N VAL A 94 3.44 -0.18 -13.35
CA VAL A 94 2.51 0.61 -12.51
C VAL A 94 2.98 0.75 -11.05
N SER A 95 3.62 -0.29 -10.51
CA SER A 95 3.92 -0.41 -9.08
C SER A 95 4.75 0.77 -8.51
N PRO A 96 5.89 1.18 -9.11
CA PRO A 96 6.70 2.28 -8.60
C PRO A 96 5.93 3.60 -8.50
N ARG A 97 5.16 3.94 -9.54
CA ARG A 97 4.40 5.20 -9.58
C ARG A 97 3.31 5.22 -8.51
N ARG A 98 2.60 4.11 -8.31
CA ARG A 98 1.52 4.01 -7.32
C ARG A 98 2.05 3.95 -5.89
N ALA A 99 3.16 3.25 -5.65
CA ALA A 99 3.77 3.16 -4.33
C ALA A 99 4.34 4.51 -3.89
N LYS A 100 5.09 5.19 -4.77
CA LYS A 100 5.61 6.55 -4.51
C LYS A 100 4.49 7.54 -4.29
N GLU A 101 3.48 7.54 -5.16
CA GLU A 101 2.32 8.42 -5.00
C GLU A 101 1.62 8.26 -3.66
N LEU A 102 1.45 7.02 -3.17
CA LEU A 102 0.86 6.78 -1.86
C LEU A 102 1.79 7.27 -0.73
N ALA A 103 3.09 7.00 -0.81
CA ALA A 103 4.05 7.50 0.18
C ALA A 103 4.06 9.05 0.23
N ASP A 104 4.16 9.70 -0.92
CA ASP A 104 4.19 11.16 -1.04
C ASP A 104 2.90 11.79 -0.50
N THR A 105 1.75 11.16 -0.77
CA THR A 105 0.46 11.60 -0.23
C THR A 105 0.44 11.49 1.30
N LEU A 106 0.86 10.35 1.86
CA LEU A 106 0.91 10.17 3.31
C LEU A 106 1.83 11.19 3.99
N VAL A 107 3.01 11.43 3.42
CA VAL A 107 3.96 12.44 3.90
C VAL A 107 3.37 13.85 3.83
N ALA A 108 2.69 14.19 2.73
CA ALA A 108 2.04 15.51 2.59
C ALA A 108 0.93 15.75 3.62
N HIS A 109 0.29 14.67 4.12
CA HIS A 109 -0.70 14.70 5.19
C HIS A 109 -0.08 14.51 6.60
N GLY A 110 1.24 14.62 6.74
CA GLY A 110 1.93 14.58 8.04
C GLY A 110 2.13 13.18 8.61
N HIS A 111 1.90 12.12 7.84
CA HIS A 111 2.14 10.74 8.26
C HIS A 111 3.51 10.23 7.82
N PHE A 112 4.12 9.36 8.61
CA PHE A 112 5.36 8.70 8.19
C PHE A 112 5.08 7.69 7.06
N ALA A 113 5.69 7.89 5.90
CA ALA A 113 5.71 6.87 4.87
C ALA A 113 7.01 6.90 4.06
N GLN A 114 7.43 5.73 3.59
CA GLN A 114 8.60 5.59 2.73
C GLN A 114 8.32 4.57 1.63
N ALA A 115 8.62 4.92 0.38
CA ALA A 115 8.60 3.99 -0.74
C ALA A 115 10.03 3.54 -1.07
N VAL A 116 10.28 2.22 -1.04
CA VAL A 116 11.60 1.63 -1.27
C VAL A 116 11.54 0.67 -2.45
N GLU A 117 12.42 0.88 -3.43
CA GLU A 117 12.59 -0.07 -4.51
C GLU A 117 13.40 -1.28 -4.07
N ALA A 118 12.82 -2.47 -4.20
CA ALA A 118 13.43 -3.70 -3.79
C ALA A 118 14.29 -4.32 -4.91
N LYS A 119 15.54 -3.86 -5.10
CA LYS A 119 16.51 -4.48 -6.03
C LYS A 119 17.43 -5.52 -5.36
N PRO A 120 17.80 -6.63 -6.04
CA PRO A 120 17.27 -7.15 -7.30
C PRO A 120 16.11 -8.13 -7.03
N ARG A 121 14.87 -7.62 -6.80
CA ARG A 121 13.68 -8.45 -6.63
C ARG A 121 12.77 -8.36 -7.85
N SER A 122 12.08 -9.45 -8.12
CA SER A 122 10.88 -9.49 -8.96
C SER A 122 9.65 -9.50 -8.07
N HIS A 123 8.46 -9.34 -8.66
CA HIS A 123 7.19 -9.40 -7.92
C HIS A 123 7.11 -10.64 -7.00
N LYS A 124 7.43 -11.82 -7.53
CA LYS A 124 7.38 -13.08 -6.76
C LYS A 124 8.54 -13.21 -5.78
N SER A 125 9.74 -12.79 -6.18
CA SER A 125 10.94 -12.98 -5.35
C SER A 125 11.05 -11.98 -4.20
N LEU A 126 10.31 -10.86 -4.23
CA LEU A 126 10.15 -9.99 -3.07
C LEU A 126 9.48 -10.73 -1.91
N ASN A 127 8.42 -11.50 -2.19
CA ASN A 127 7.71 -12.26 -1.17
C ASN A 127 8.45 -13.55 -0.77
N ARG A 128 8.82 -14.38 -1.75
CA ARG A 128 9.33 -15.75 -1.50
C ARG A 128 10.65 -15.79 -0.74
N ARG A 129 11.49 -14.78 -0.93
CA ARG A 129 12.85 -14.71 -0.37
C ARG A 129 12.96 -13.64 0.71
N LEU A 130 11.82 -13.16 1.23
CA LEU A 130 11.83 -12.29 2.39
C LEU A 130 12.33 -13.10 3.60
N GLY A 131 13.31 -12.58 4.33
CA GLY A 131 13.91 -13.28 5.48
C GLY A 131 14.83 -14.46 5.13
N SER A 132 15.08 -14.74 3.84
CA SER A 132 16.08 -15.74 3.45
C SER A 132 17.49 -15.28 3.81
N LYS A 133 18.45 -16.22 3.97
CA LYS A 133 19.87 -15.88 4.19
C LYS A 133 20.37 -14.88 3.14
N GLY A 134 20.95 -13.77 3.60
CA GLY A 134 21.44 -12.68 2.75
C GLY A 134 20.35 -11.72 2.23
N ASP A 135 19.10 -11.83 2.70
CA ASP A 135 18.07 -10.82 2.42
C ASP A 135 18.31 -9.55 3.24
N LYS A 136 18.18 -8.39 2.58
CA LYS A 136 18.25 -7.07 3.21
C LYS A 136 16.88 -6.46 3.52
N TYR A 137 15.80 -6.97 2.93
CA TYR A 137 14.45 -6.40 3.10
C TYR A 137 13.75 -6.91 4.36
N GLY A 138 13.94 -8.18 4.72
CA GLY A 138 13.48 -8.73 5.99
C GLY A 138 14.00 -7.91 7.19
N PRO A 139 15.33 -7.73 7.35
CA PRO A 139 15.88 -6.88 8.39
C PRO A 139 15.36 -5.44 8.37
N MET A 140 15.26 -4.82 7.19
CA MET A 140 14.69 -3.47 7.04
C MET A 140 13.25 -3.39 7.57
N ILE A 141 12.41 -4.39 7.27
CA ILE A 141 11.02 -4.45 7.76
C ILE A 141 10.99 -4.64 9.28
N VAL A 142 11.89 -5.46 9.84
CA VAL A 142 11.99 -5.65 11.29
C VAL A 142 12.40 -4.35 11.98
N GLU A 143 13.40 -3.64 11.47
CA GLU A 143 13.82 -2.34 12.02
C GLU A 143 12.71 -1.30 11.92
N PHE A 144 12.00 -1.26 10.79
CA PHE A 144 10.83 -0.41 10.64
C PHE A 144 9.78 -0.70 11.73
N TYR A 145 9.43 -1.97 11.97
CA TYR A 145 8.46 -2.32 13.00
C TYR A 145 8.95 -2.03 14.42
N ARG A 146 10.23 -2.28 14.72
CA ARG A 146 10.83 -1.94 16.03
C ARG A 146 10.67 -0.45 16.35
N GLY A 147 10.91 0.41 15.36
CA GLY A 147 10.71 1.85 15.51
C GLY A 147 9.28 2.30 15.84
N GLN A 148 8.26 1.42 15.69
CA GLN A 148 6.86 1.76 15.98
C GLN A 148 6.33 1.15 17.27
N LEU A 149 7.15 0.38 18.00
CA LEU A 149 6.77 -0.30 19.24
C LEU A 149 7.26 0.42 20.50
N HIS A 150 7.85 1.61 20.34
CA HIS A 150 8.30 2.51 21.41
C HIS A 150 7.30 3.63 21.61
#